data_AF-A0A416VXV3-F1
#
_entry.id   AF-A0A416VXV3-F1
#
_cell.length_a   1.000
_cell.length_b   1.000
_cell.length_c   1.000
_cell.angle_alpha   90.00
_cell.angle_beta   90.00
_cell.angle_gamma   90.00
#
_symmetry.space_group_name_H-M   'P 1'
#
loop_
_entity.id
_entity.type
_entity.pdbx_description
1 polymer ?
#
loop_
_entity_poly.entity_id
_entity_poly.type
_entity_poly.pdbx_seq_one_letter_code
_entity_poly.pdbx_strand_id
1 'polypeptide(L)'
;MTISDLKSGELIILECISGSRAYGLDTPSSDTDIKGVFLLPKEDFYGLNYVPQVNNETNDIVYYELRRFVELLSQNNPNILELLNTPEEAILYRHPFLAEIKPEIFLSKLCKDTFGNFALSQIKKAKGLKKKIMNPLDRERKNILAFCFVDYAQGAIPLLKFLEIRKWKQEDCGLVNIPHMKDMYGLYHDADGGYRGIMKDECSNEVALSSIPKDRERIALLYFNKDGYSTYCKEYKEYWEWVERRSEERYQNTLSHGKNYDAKNMMHTFRLLEMAIEIAKEGRVNVRRPEREFLLAIKSGEYEYEELLRMAEVKQVEMEQAFASSILPELPDVERINRLAFELRERFYARK
;
A
#
# COMPACT_ATOMS: atom_id res chain seq x y z
N MET A 1 21.35 0.15 -12.74
CA MET A 1 20.61 -0.12 -13.98
C MET A 1 19.29 0.65 -13.95
N THR A 2 19.04 1.46 -14.98
CA THR A 2 17.88 2.32 -15.18
C THR A 2 17.13 1.89 -16.45
N ILE A 3 15.94 2.45 -16.69
CA ILE A 3 15.19 2.19 -17.94
C ILE A 3 15.99 2.65 -19.16
N SER A 4 16.75 3.75 -19.04
CA SER A 4 17.64 4.24 -20.10
C SER A 4 18.73 3.20 -20.43
N ASP A 5 19.30 2.56 -19.41
CA ASP A 5 20.29 1.51 -19.58
C ASP A 5 19.69 0.29 -20.30
N LEU A 6 18.44 -0.08 -19.96
CA LEU A 6 17.75 -1.20 -20.62
C LEU A 6 17.52 -0.95 -22.11
N LYS A 7 17.10 0.27 -22.46
CA LYS A 7 16.83 0.66 -23.86
C LYS A 7 18.12 0.78 -24.68
N SER A 8 19.13 1.47 -24.13
CA SER A 8 20.41 1.65 -24.81
C SER A 8 21.21 0.34 -24.95
N GLY A 9 21.09 -0.58 -24.00
CA GLY A 9 21.75 -1.89 -24.03
C GLY A 9 20.97 -2.98 -24.78
N GLU A 10 19.83 -2.65 -25.40
CA GLU A 10 18.94 -3.62 -26.07
C GLU A 10 18.67 -4.86 -25.19
N LEU A 11 18.33 -4.60 -23.93
CA LEU A 11 18.11 -5.64 -22.92
C LEU A 11 16.63 -6.03 -22.77
N ILE A 12 15.72 -5.24 -23.33
CA ILE A 12 14.28 -5.48 -23.29
C ILE A 12 13.94 -6.65 -24.22
N ILE A 13 13.24 -7.66 -23.69
CA ILE A 13 12.79 -8.86 -24.42
C ILE A 13 11.26 -8.93 -24.54
N LEU A 14 10.52 -8.15 -23.74
CA LEU A 14 9.07 -7.94 -23.84
C LEU A 14 8.75 -6.50 -23.43
N GLU A 15 7.87 -5.84 -24.15
CA GLU A 15 7.32 -4.53 -23.79
C GLU A 15 5.85 -4.45 -24.19
N CYS A 16 5.00 -4.10 -23.24
CA CYS A 16 3.55 -4.10 -23.37
C CYS A 16 2.95 -2.82 -22.78
N ILE A 17 1.93 -2.29 -23.44
CA ILE A 17 0.96 -1.40 -22.79
C ILE A 17 0.20 -2.24 -21.77
N SER A 18 0.10 -1.75 -20.53
CA SER A 18 -0.61 -2.41 -19.45
C SER A 18 -1.71 -1.49 -18.88
N GLY A 19 -2.27 -1.85 -17.73
CA GLY A 19 -3.25 -0.99 -17.07
C GLY A 19 -4.56 -0.88 -17.84
N SER A 20 -5.28 0.22 -17.63
CA SER A 20 -6.65 0.41 -18.12
C SER A 20 -6.79 0.17 -19.63
N ARG A 21 -5.79 0.58 -20.42
CA ARG A 21 -5.77 0.36 -21.88
C ARG A 21 -5.76 -1.12 -22.25
N ALA A 22 -4.93 -1.94 -21.61
CA ALA A 22 -4.88 -3.38 -21.87
C ALA A 22 -6.18 -4.09 -21.47
N TYR A 23 -6.82 -3.67 -20.37
CA TYR A 23 -8.12 -4.22 -19.96
C TYR A 23 -9.29 -3.73 -20.83
N GLY A 24 -9.08 -2.73 -21.69
CA GLY A 24 -10.18 -2.02 -22.34
C GLY A 24 -11.07 -1.32 -21.32
N LEU A 25 -10.47 -0.66 -20.32
CA LEU A 25 -11.07 0.13 -19.23
C LEU A 25 -10.61 1.60 -19.25
N ASP A 26 -9.91 2.01 -20.32
CA ASP A 26 -9.41 3.36 -20.49
C ASP A 26 -10.53 4.36 -20.79
N THR A 27 -10.27 5.59 -20.37
CA THR A 27 -11.05 6.81 -20.54
C THR A 27 -10.14 7.87 -21.19
N PRO A 28 -10.67 9.00 -21.70
CA PRO A 28 -9.84 10.05 -22.27
C PRO A 28 -8.75 10.60 -21.32
N SER A 29 -8.96 10.50 -20.01
CA SER A 29 -7.99 10.89 -18.97
C SER A 29 -7.00 9.80 -18.57
N SER A 30 -7.08 8.59 -19.14
CA SER A 30 -6.25 7.47 -18.71
C SER A 30 -4.78 7.64 -19.10
N ASP A 31 -3.91 7.34 -18.13
CA ASP A 31 -2.47 7.21 -18.24
C ASP A 31 -2.05 5.93 -18.98
N THR A 32 -0.85 5.95 -19.55
CA THR A 32 -0.27 4.79 -20.25
C THR A 32 0.73 4.12 -19.33
N ASP A 33 0.34 2.97 -18.79
CA ASP A 33 1.26 2.09 -18.07
C ASP A 33 2.04 1.23 -19.07
N ILE A 34 3.34 1.05 -18.85
CA ILE A 34 4.18 0.12 -19.60
C ILE A 34 4.71 -0.94 -18.64
N LYS A 35 4.55 -2.20 -19.02
CA LYS A 35 5.19 -3.32 -18.33
C LYS A 35 5.97 -4.16 -19.32
N GLY A 36 7.10 -4.69 -18.88
CA GLY A 36 7.95 -5.48 -19.75
C GLY A 36 8.85 -6.46 -19.03
N VAL A 37 9.62 -7.18 -19.82
CA VAL A 37 10.63 -8.12 -19.35
C VAL A 37 11.96 -7.75 -19.99
N PHE A 38 13.01 -7.76 -19.19
CA PHE A 38 14.38 -7.57 -19.68
C PHE A 38 15.27 -8.76 -19.30
N LEU A 39 16.38 -8.88 -20.01
CA LEU A 39 17.40 -9.88 -19.76
C LEU A 39 18.68 -9.20 -19.27
N LEU A 40 19.13 -9.54 -18.06
CA LEU A 40 20.42 -9.06 -17.58
C LEU A 40 21.59 -9.61 -18.41
N PRO A 41 22.66 -8.80 -18.63
CA PRO A 41 23.92 -9.30 -19.13
C PRO A 41 24.45 -10.48 -18.31
N LYS A 42 25.21 -11.36 -18.97
CA LYS A 42 25.70 -12.61 -18.36
C LYS A 42 26.54 -12.33 -17.10
N GLU A 43 27.42 -11.33 -17.16
CA GLU A 43 28.26 -10.92 -16.03
C GLU A 43 27.43 -10.44 -14.84
N ASP A 44 26.42 -9.60 -15.04
CA ASP A 44 25.55 -9.10 -13.97
C ASP A 44 24.67 -10.19 -13.35
N PHE A 45 24.18 -11.13 -14.19
CA PHE A 45 23.32 -12.21 -13.74
C PHE A 45 24.06 -13.24 -12.88
N TYR A 46 25.27 -13.63 -13.28
CA TYR A 46 26.09 -14.60 -12.54
C TYR A 46 26.92 -13.94 -11.42
N GLY A 47 27.19 -12.64 -11.54
CA GLY A 47 27.89 -11.83 -10.55
C GLY A 47 27.00 -11.35 -9.41
N LEU A 48 27.50 -10.36 -8.67
CA LEU A 48 26.82 -9.80 -7.48
C LEU A 48 25.89 -8.63 -7.80
N ASN A 49 25.72 -8.28 -9.09
CA ASN A 49 24.97 -7.11 -9.55
C ASN A 49 23.54 -7.45 -10.02
N TYR A 50 22.91 -8.48 -9.44
CA TYR A 50 21.58 -8.90 -9.86
C TYR A 50 20.52 -7.83 -9.59
N VAL A 51 19.87 -7.35 -10.65
CA VAL A 51 18.75 -6.41 -10.59
C VAL A 51 17.44 -7.12 -10.99
N PRO A 52 16.52 -7.42 -10.05
CA PRO A 52 15.30 -8.19 -10.36
C PRO A 52 14.23 -7.37 -11.08
N GLN A 53 14.24 -6.05 -10.93
CA GLN A 53 13.22 -5.14 -11.43
C GLN A 53 13.79 -3.74 -11.60
N VAL A 54 13.34 -3.03 -12.62
CA VAL A 54 13.63 -1.60 -12.86
C VAL A 54 12.30 -0.88 -13.07
N ASN A 55 12.10 0.25 -12.38
CA ASN A 55 10.91 1.09 -12.53
C ASN A 55 11.29 2.57 -12.67
N ASN A 56 10.40 3.37 -13.27
CA ASN A 56 10.49 4.82 -13.20
C ASN A 56 10.01 5.32 -11.81
N GLU A 57 10.16 6.63 -11.56
CA GLU A 57 9.81 7.24 -10.26
C GLU A 57 8.33 7.09 -9.91
N THR A 58 7.44 7.16 -10.92
CA THR A 58 5.98 7.04 -10.72
C THR A 58 5.48 5.60 -10.67
N ASN A 59 6.31 4.63 -11.07
CA ASN A 59 5.98 3.20 -11.26
C ASN A 59 4.98 2.90 -12.39
N ASP A 60 4.76 3.84 -13.30
CA ASP A 60 3.94 3.61 -14.51
C ASP A 60 4.70 2.78 -15.56
N ILE A 61 6.04 2.79 -15.51
CA ILE A 61 6.90 1.99 -16.38
C ILE A 61 7.70 1.01 -15.52
N VAL A 62 7.48 -0.29 -15.69
CA VAL A 62 8.12 -1.34 -14.89
C VAL A 62 8.60 -2.49 -15.77
N TYR A 63 9.89 -2.83 -15.67
CA TYR A 63 10.45 -4.02 -16.31
C TYR A 63 10.92 -5.02 -15.26
N TYR A 64 10.60 -6.29 -15.50
CA TYR A 64 11.01 -7.41 -14.65
C TYR A 64 12.14 -8.17 -15.33
N GLU A 65 13.15 -8.57 -14.58
CA GLU A 65 14.19 -9.43 -15.12
C GLU A 65 13.59 -10.82 -15.43
N LEU A 66 14.03 -11.51 -16.49
CA LEU A 66 13.47 -12.80 -16.92
C LEU A 66 13.31 -13.83 -15.77
N ARG A 67 14.29 -13.95 -14.86
CA ARG A 67 14.17 -14.83 -13.67
C ARG A 67 13.04 -14.36 -12.77
N ARG A 68 12.95 -13.05 -12.50
CA ARG A 68 11.90 -12.49 -11.63
C ARG A 68 10.51 -12.64 -12.24
N PHE A 69 10.40 -12.43 -13.56
CA PHE A 69 9.18 -12.64 -14.31
C PHE A 69 8.68 -14.09 -14.19
N VAL A 70 9.54 -15.07 -14.46
CA VAL A 70 9.22 -16.49 -14.33
C VAL A 70 8.91 -16.89 -12.89
N GLU A 71 9.67 -16.39 -11.91
CA GLU A 71 9.43 -16.64 -10.48
C GLU A 71 8.02 -16.19 -10.08
N LEU A 72 7.61 -14.99 -10.48
CA LEU A 72 6.28 -14.46 -10.17
C LEU A 72 5.16 -15.21 -10.91
N LEU A 73 5.41 -15.70 -12.13
CA LEU A 73 4.48 -16.59 -12.82
C LEU A 73 4.28 -17.91 -12.08
N SER A 74 5.36 -18.50 -11.55
CA SER A 74 5.30 -19.74 -10.75
C SER A 74 4.52 -19.58 -9.43
N GLN A 75 4.35 -18.34 -8.98
CA GLN A 75 3.55 -17.97 -7.82
C GLN A 75 2.14 -17.51 -8.20
N ASN A 76 1.75 -17.63 -9.48
CA ASN A 76 0.47 -17.15 -10.01
C ASN A 76 0.18 -15.69 -9.63
N ASN A 77 1.20 -14.84 -9.68
CA ASN A 77 1.04 -13.42 -9.41
C ASN A 77 0.10 -12.77 -10.45
N PRO A 78 -1.02 -12.13 -10.03
CA PRO A 78 -2.02 -11.62 -10.97
C PRO A 78 -1.45 -10.63 -11.97
N ASN A 79 -0.59 -9.70 -11.54
CA ASN A 79 -0.01 -8.69 -12.42
C ASN A 79 0.88 -9.27 -13.52
N ILE A 80 1.55 -10.39 -13.22
CA ILE A 80 2.49 -11.01 -14.15
C ILE A 80 1.79 -12.01 -15.07
N LEU A 81 0.77 -12.72 -14.56
CA LEU A 81 -0.14 -13.49 -15.40
C LEU A 81 -0.88 -12.59 -16.41
N GLU A 82 -1.31 -11.41 -15.98
CA GLU A 82 -1.86 -10.37 -16.86
C GLU A 82 -0.83 -9.93 -17.92
N LEU A 83 0.41 -9.63 -17.53
CA LEU A 83 1.47 -9.24 -18.46
C LEU A 83 1.74 -10.33 -19.51
N LEU A 84 1.82 -11.60 -19.10
CA LEU A 84 2.02 -12.73 -20.01
C LEU A 84 0.87 -12.88 -21.02
N ASN A 85 -0.34 -12.51 -20.63
CA ASN A 85 -1.56 -12.63 -21.43
C ASN A 85 -2.03 -11.28 -21.99
N THR A 86 -1.12 -10.32 -22.15
CA THR A 86 -1.44 -9.02 -22.75
C THR A 86 -2.04 -9.22 -24.15
N PRO A 87 -3.15 -8.54 -24.51
CA PRO A 87 -3.72 -8.60 -25.86
C PRO A 87 -2.71 -8.17 -26.93
N GLU A 88 -2.76 -8.78 -28.12
CA GLU A 88 -1.77 -8.54 -29.19
C GLU A 88 -1.66 -7.07 -29.58
N GLU A 89 -2.78 -6.34 -29.61
CA GLU A 89 -2.83 -4.92 -29.90
C GLU A 89 -2.12 -4.03 -28.86
N ALA A 90 -1.86 -4.56 -27.67
CA ALA A 90 -1.17 -3.88 -26.58
C ALA A 90 0.29 -4.35 -26.42
N ILE A 91 0.78 -5.25 -27.27
CA ILE A 91 2.19 -5.66 -27.30
C ILE A 91 2.98 -4.69 -28.18
N LEU A 92 3.97 -4.00 -27.60
CA LEU A 92 4.86 -3.08 -28.32
C LEU A 92 6.06 -3.83 -28.89
N TYR A 93 6.58 -4.81 -28.14
CA TYR A 93 7.70 -5.64 -28.55
C TYR A 93 7.65 -7.00 -27.84
N ARG A 94 7.94 -8.08 -28.56
CA ARG A 94 8.09 -9.43 -28.00
C ARG A 94 9.17 -10.19 -28.73
N HIS A 95 10.21 -10.61 -28.01
CA HIS A 95 11.25 -11.45 -28.60
C HIS A 95 10.68 -12.86 -28.92
N PRO A 96 11.00 -13.47 -30.08
CA PRO A 96 10.42 -14.76 -30.51
C PRO A 96 10.58 -15.92 -29.52
N PHE A 97 11.68 -15.97 -28.76
CA PHE A 97 11.89 -17.00 -27.73
C PHE A 97 10.80 -17.01 -26.64
N LEU A 98 10.14 -15.87 -26.40
CA LEU A 98 9.05 -15.79 -25.42
C LEU A 98 7.76 -16.47 -25.89
N ALA A 99 7.67 -16.95 -27.14
CA ALA A 99 6.55 -17.77 -27.60
C ALA A 99 6.47 -19.13 -26.85
N GLU A 100 7.56 -19.57 -26.23
CA GLU A 100 7.62 -20.82 -25.46
C GLU A 100 7.15 -20.66 -24.02
N ILE A 101 7.06 -19.43 -23.52
CA ILE A 101 6.44 -19.13 -22.24
C ILE A 101 4.93 -19.14 -22.47
N LYS A 102 4.32 -20.31 -22.31
CA LYS A 102 2.88 -20.48 -22.51
C LYS A 102 2.12 -20.39 -21.17
N PRO A 103 0.97 -19.70 -21.11
CA PRO A 103 0.20 -19.54 -19.86
C PRO A 103 -0.14 -20.86 -19.16
N GLU A 104 -0.43 -21.91 -19.91
CA GLU A 104 -0.87 -23.21 -19.37
C GLU A 104 0.22 -23.92 -18.55
N ILE A 105 1.48 -23.50 -18.68
CA ILE A 105 2.60 -24.00 -17.87
C ILE A 105 2.47 -23.49 -16.42
N PHE A 106 1.85 -22.32 -16.24
CA PHE A 106 1.81 -21.62 -14.97
C PHE A 106 0.45 -21.70 -14.29
N LEU A 107 -0.66 -21.76 -15.03
CA LEU A 107 -2.00 -21.71 -14.42
C LEU A 107 -2.27 -22.91 -13.49
N SER A 108 -2.76 -22.59 -12.29
CA SER A 108 -3.08 -23.57 -11.26
C SER A 108 -4.19 -23.05 -10.34
N LYS A 109 -4.72 -23.90 -9.45
CA LYS A 109 -5.70 -23.50 -8.44
C LYS A 109 -5.15 -22.50 -7.41
N LEU A 110 -3.83 -22.31 -7.35
CA LEU A 110 -3.20 -21.21 -6.59
C LEU A 110 -3.75 -19.83 -6.99
N CYS A 111 -4.24 -19.67 -8.23
CA CYS A 111 -4.91 -18.44 -8.67
C CYS A 111 -6.09 -18.04 -7.76
N LYS A 112 -6.80 -19.00 -7.14
CA LYS A 112 -7.86 -18.72 -6.17
C LYS A 112 -7.36 -17.83 -5.05
N ASP A 113 -6.25 -18.22 -4.44
CA ASP A 113 -5.70 -17.52 -3.29
C ASP A 113 -5.00 -16.24 -3.72
N THR A 114 -4.27 -16.23 -4.84
CA THR A 114 -3.52 -15.04 -5.27
C THR A 114 -4.43 -13.92 -5.77
N PHE A 115 -5.43 -14.22 -6.60
CA PHE A 115 -6.41 -13.22 -7.03
C PHE A 115 -7.38 -12.85 -5.90
N GLY A 116 -7.87 -13.83 -5.13
CA GLY A 116 -8.78 -13.60 -4.00
C GLY A 116 -8.16 -12.72 -2.92
N ASN A 117 -6.94 -13.03 -2.46
CA ASN A 117 -6.24 -12.19 -1.48
C ASN A 117 -5.96 -10.79 -2.03
N PHE A 118 -5.66 -10.68 -3.33
CA PHE A 118 -5.43 -9.38 -3.93
C PHE A 118 -6.73 -8.56 -3.95
N ALA A 119 -7.86 -9.15 -4.32
CA ALA A 119 -9.19 -8.52 -4.27
C ALA A 119 -9.54 -8.05 -2.84
N LEU A 120 -9.34 -8.91 -1.83
CA LEU A 120 -9.54 -8.54 -0.41
C LEU A 120 -8.66 -7.34 0.01
N SER A 121 -7.43 -7.27 -0.49
CA SER A 121 -6.54 -6.13 -0.22
C SER A 121 -7.07 -4.83 -0.86
N GLN A 122 -7.73 -4.91 -2.02
CA GLN A 122 -8.34 -3.75 -2.68
C GLN A 122 -9.54 -3.25 -1.87
N ILE A 123 -10.39 -4.14 -1.35
CA ILE A 123 -11.48 -3.77 -0.42
C ILE A 123 -10.93 -3.04 0.81
N LYS A 124 -9.86 -3.57 1.43
CA LYS A 124 -9.21 -2.92 2.58
C LYS A 124 -8.68 -1.52 2.23
N LYS A 125 -8.07 -1.35 1.05
CA LYS A 125 -7.59 -0.05 0.57
C LYS A 125 -8.74 0.94 0.33
N ALA A 126 -9.85 0.47 -0.25
CA ALA A 126 -11.04 1.29 -0.47
C ALA A 126 -11.60 1.87 0.83
N LYS A 127 -11.63 1.07 1.90
CA LYS A 127 -12.00 1.52 3.25
C LYS A 127 -10.93 2.40 3.91
N GLY A 128 -9.65 2.11 3.69
CA GLY A 128 -8.54 2.88 4.26
C GLY A 128 -8.54 4.34 3.79
N LEU A 129 -8.85 4.58 2.51
CA LEU A 129 -8.96 5.93 1.97
C LEU A 129 -10.09 6.73 2.64
N LYS A 130 -11.25 6.10 2.89
CA LYS A 130 -12.37 6.70 3.62
C LYS A 130 -11.93 7.30 4.96
N LYS A 131 -11.12 6.57 5.74
CA LYS A 131 -10.65 7.04 7.06
C LYS A 131 -9.84 8.34 6.93
N LYS A 132 -8.96 8.43 5.92
CA LYS A 132 -8.11 9.61 5.68
C LYS A 132 -8.90 10.80 5.15
N ILE A 133 -9.84 10.59 4.22
CA ILE A 133 -10.66 11.68 3.68
C ILE A 133 -11.61 12.26 4.74
N MET A 134 -12.26 11.40 5.52
CA MET A 134 -13.27 11.82 6.51
C MET A 134 -12.67 12.39 7.81
N ASN A 135 -11.42 12.06 8.13
CA ASN A 135 -10.74 12.53 9.33
C ASN A 135 -9.44 13.25 8.93
N PRO A 136 -9.53 14.45 8.34
CA PRO A 136 -8.34 15.21 8.00
C PRO A 136 -7.58 15.57 9.27
N LEU A 137 -6.25 15.46 9.21
CA LEU A 137 -5.38 15.93 10.28
C LEU A 137 -4.93 17.35 9.97
N ASP A 138 -4.85 18.18 11.01
CA ASP A 138 -4.32 19.54 10.91
C ASP A 138 -2.88 19.53 10.37
N ARG A 139 -2.49 20.63 9.72
CA ARG A 139 -1.12 20.81 9.19
C ARG A 139 -0.12 21.11 10.30
N GLU A 140 -0.60 21.61 11.43
CA GLU A 140 0.22 21.77 12.62
C GLU A 140 0.18 20.48 13.44
N ARG A 141 1.35 19.86 13.61
CA ARG A 141 1.49 18.65 14.42
C ARG A 141 1.31 19.01 15.90
N LYS A 142 0.46 18.27 16.60
CA LYS A 142 0.32 18.36 18.06
C LYS A 142 1.60 17.86 18.74
N ASN A 143 2.07 18.62 19.73
CA ASN A 143 3.18 18.22 20.60
C ASN A 143 2.69 17.42 21.82
N ILE A 144 3.61 17.02 22.70
CA ILE A 144 3.30 16.17 23.87
C ILE A 144 2.35 16.81 24.88
N LEU A 145 2.26 18.15 24.94
CA LEU A 145 1.40 18.85 25.89
C LEU A 145 -0.09 18.55 25.63
N ALA A 146 -0.45 18.34 24.36
CA ALA A 146 -1.81 17.94 23.96
C ALA A 146 -2.20 16.52 24.41
N PHE A 147 -1.23 15.73 24.87
CA PHE A 147 -1.40 14.35 25.34
C PHE A 147 -1.14 14.23 26.85
N CYS A 148 -1.00 15.35 27.56
CA CYS A 148 -0.86 15.41 29.00
C CYS A 148 -2.20 15.78 29.65
N PHE A 149 -2.50 15.14 30.78
CA PHE A 149 -3.72 15.35 31.56
C PHE A 149 -3.36 15.54 33.03
N VAL A 150 -4.09 16.42 33.71
CA VAL A 150 -3.84 16.77 35.11
C VAL A 150 -5.07 16.42 35.92
N ASP A 151 -4.88 15.82 37.10
CA ASP A 151 -5.99 15.58 38.03
C ASP A 151 -6.62 16.90 38.48
N TYR A 152 -7.96 16.92 38.47
CA TYR A 152 -8.72 18.13 38.76
C TYR A 152 -10.11 17.78 39.29
N ALA A 153 -10.40 18.23 40.52
CA ALA A 153 -11.62 17.91 41.25
C ALA A 153 -11.87 16.38 41.32
N GLN A 154 -12.98 15.89 40.77
CA GLN A 154 -13.33 14.45 40.79
C GLN A 154 -12.81 13.68 39.56
N GLY A 155 -12.00 14.30 38.69
CA GLY A 155 -11.51 13.67 37.46
C GLY A 155 -10.17 14.23 36.98
N ALA A 156 -10.02 14.39 35.67
CA ALA A 156 -8.84 14.98 35.04
C ALA A 156 -9.24 15.91 33.90
N ILE A 157 -8.39 16.90 33.62
CA ILE A 157 -8.55 17.84 32.50
C ILE A 157 -7.27 17.88 31.64
N PRO A 158 -7.35 18.29 30.36
CA PRO A 158 -6.15 18.48 29.54
C PRO A 158 -5.18 19.48 30.16
N LEU A 159 -3.88 19.21 30.08
CA LEU A 159 -2.83 20.06 30.64
C LEU A 159 -2.94 21.51 30.14
N LEU A 160 -3.14 21.71 28.83
CA LEU A 160 -3.24 23.06 28.26
C LEU A 160 -4.38 23.87 28.90
N LYS A 161 -5.52 23.23 29.19
CA LYS A 161 -6.64 23.85 29.90
C LYS A 161 -6.30 24.12 31.37
N PHE A 162 -5.57 23.22 32.03
CA PHE A 162 -5.10 23.42 33.39
C PHE A 162 -4.17 24.64 33.49
N LEU A 163 -3.20 24.75 32.58
CA LEU A 163 -2.28 25.89 32.50
C LEU A 163 -3.03 27.20 32.23
N GLU A 164 -4.03 27.19 31.34
CA GLU A 164 -4.88 28.35 31.07
C GLU A 164 -5.65 28.81 32.31
N ILE A 165 -6.32 27.89 33.02
CA ILE A 165 -7.06 28.19 34.26
C ILE A 165 -6.14 28.81 35.32
N ARG A 166 -4.91 28.28 35.44
CA ARG A 166 -3.92 28.75 36.40
C ARG A 166 -3.15 29.99 35.93
N LYS A 167 -3.26 30.36 34.65
CA LYS A 167 -2.45 31.38 33.97
C LYS A 167 -0.96 31.11 34.08
N TRP A 168 -0.57 29.85 33.92
CA TRP A 168 0.82 29.39 34.00
C TRP A 168 1.40 29.11 32.63
N LYS A 169 2.73 29.20 32.54
CA LYS A 169 3.47 28.74 31.37
C LYS A 169 4.04 27.35 31.64
N GLN A 170 4.17 26.54 30.60
CA GLN A 170 4.67 25.18 30.75
C GLN A 170 6.14 25.16 31.17
N GLU A 171 6.90 26.20 30.81
CA GLU A 171 8.32 26.41 31.14
C GLU A 171 8.52 26.57 32.66
N ASP A 172 7.53 27.15 33.35
CA ASP A 172 7.54 27.41 34.80
C ASP A 172 7.13 26.17 35.61
N CYS A 173 6.82 25.06 34.94
CA CYS A 173 6.37 23.82 35.55
C CYS A 173 7.51 22.81 35.68
N GLY A 174 7.54 22.11 36.82
CA GLY A 174 8.50 21.06 37.12
C GLY A 174 7.81 19.71 37.26
N LEU A 175 8.40 18.66 36.69
CA LEU A 175 7.90 17.29 36.82
C LEU A 175 8.87 16.41 37.60
N VAL A 176 8.32 15.58 38.49
CA VAL A 176 9.06 14.52 39.17
C VAL A 176 8.38 13.19 38.89
N ASN A 177 9.15 12.18 38.46
CA ASN A 177 8.62 10.84 38.24
C ASN A 177 8.02 10.26 39.54
N ILE A 178 6.85 9.64 39.46
CA ILE A 178 6.24 8.95 40.60
C ILE A 178 6.54 7.46 40.49
N PRO A 179 7.35 6.89 41.40
CA PRO A 179 7.67 5.48 41.37
C PRO A 179 6.40 4.60 41.34
N HIS A 180 6.46 3.52 40.56
CA HIS A 180 5.37 2.54 40.38
C HIS A 180 4.12 3.03 39.64
N MET A 181 4.09 4.28 39.17
CA MET A 181 2.98 4.81 38.36
C MET A 181 3.48 5.16 36.96
N LYS A 182 3.30 4.23 36.01
CA LYS A 182 3.76 4.41 34.61
C LYS A 182 3.18 5.70 34.02
N ASP A 183 4.07 6.51 33.43
CA ASP A 183 3.75 7.78 32.78
C ASP A 183 3.00 8.80 33.66
N MET A 184 3.12 8.68 34.99
CA MET A 184 2.62 9.66 35.94
C MET A 184 3.74 10.43 36.64
N TYR A 185 3.51 11.72 36.77
CA TYR A 185 4.48 12.69 37.26
C TYR A 185 3.82 13.59 38.29
N GLY A 186 4.57 13.93 39.35
CA GLY A 186 4.18 15.02 40.24
C GLY A 186 4.44 16.34 39.54
N LEU A 187 3.42 17.17 39.42
CA LEU A 187 3.46 18.50 38.85
C LEU A 187 3.69 19.54 39.95
N TYR A 188 4.66 20.41 39.71
CA TYR A 188 5.05 21.53 40.54
C TYR A 188 5.13 22.79 39.67
N HIS A 189 5.05 23.96 40.26
CA HIS A 189 5.14 25.23 39.55
C HIS A 189 5.96 26.22 40.37
N ASP A 190 6.87 26.91 39.70
CA ASP A 190 7.69 27.98 40.28
C ASP A 190 8.17 28.89 39.15
N ALA A 191 7.64 30.12 39.09
CA ALA A 191 7.95 31.08 38.04
C ALA A 191 9.41 31.56 38.08
N ASP A 192 10.07 31.46 39.24
CA ASP A 192 11.46 31.87 39.45
C ASP A 192 12.39 30.65 39.64
N GLY A 193 11.85 29.44 39.63
CA GLY A 193 12.48 28.22 40.18
C GLY A 193 13.47 27.49 39.29
N GLY A 194 13.79 28.01 38.09
CA GLY A 194 14.74 27.38 37.17
C GLY A 194 14.34 25.96 36.73
N TYR A 195 13.03 25.66 36.71
CA TYR A 195 12.53 24.37 36.23
C TYR A 195 12.80 24.18 34.74
N ARG A 196 12.79 22.92 34.29
CA ARG A 196 13.07 22.55 32.90
C ARG A 196 11.83 22.57 32.00
N GLY A 197 10.70 23.05 32.51
CA GLY A 197 9.40 22.93 31.88
C GLY A 197 8.85 21.50 31.84
N ILE A 198 7.69 21.35 31.21
CA ILE A 198 7.06 20.05 30.91
C ILE A 198 7.60 19.49 29.59
N MET A 199 7.90 20.35 28.63
CA MET A 199 8.43 20.04 27.31
C MET A 199 9.65 20.93 27.03
N LYS A 200 10.75 20.33 26.56
CA LYS A 200 11.99 21.08 26.27
C LYS A 200 11.93 21.80 24.93
N ASP A 201 11.37 21.14 23.93
CA ASP A 201 11.27 21.63 22.56
C ASP A 201 10.06 20.97 21.86
N GLU A 202 9.59 21.59 20.77
CA GLU A 202 8.41 21.13 20.01
C GLU A 202 8.57 19.72 19.38
N CYS A 203 9.81 19.22 19.28
CA CYS A 203 10.11 17.90 18.71
C CYS A 203 10.27 16.81 19.78
N SER A 204 10.10 17.17 21.06
CA SER A 204 10.24 16.26 22.19
C SER A 204 9.18 15.16 22.13
N ASN A 205 9.61 13.92 22.36
CA ASN A 205 8.71 12.75 22.48
C ASN A 205 8.52 12.30 23.93
N GLU A 206 9.16 12.99 24.87
CA GLU A 206 9.15 12.71 26.31
C GLU A 206 8.94 14.00 27.10
N VAL A 207 8.31 13.89 28.26
CA VAL A 207 8.23 15.01 29.20
C VAL A 207 9.58 15.28 29.86
N ALA A 208 9.82 16.53 30.24
CA ALA A 208 11.02 16.96 30.93
C ALA A 208 10.86 16.86 32.45
N LEU A 209 11.74 16.11 33.11
CA LEU A 209 11.79 16.09 34.58
C LEU A 209 12.54 17.31 35.11
N SER A 210 12.25 17.77 36.32
CA SER A 210 12.98 18.85 37.00
C SER A 210 13.59 18.35 38.31
N SER A 211 14.67 18.99 38.76
CA SER A 211 15.22 18.74 40.10
C SER A 211 14.47 19.62 41.09
N ILE A 212 13.65 19.01 41.95
CA ILE A 212 12.74 19.74 42.83
C ILE A 212 13.14 19.48 44.30
N PRO A 213 13.33 20.54 45.11
CA PRO A 213 13.58 20.41 46.54
C PRO A 213 12.48 19.64 47.27
N LYS A 214 12.84 18.85 48.30
CA LYS A 214 11.90 17.96 49.02
C LYS A 214 10.83 18.69 49.83
N ASP A 215 11.05 19.96 50.13
CA ASP A 215 10.16 20.84 50.87
C ASP A 215 9.09 21.51 49.99
N ARG A 216 9.17 21.37 48.66
CA ARG A 216 8.14 21.86 47.75
C ARG A 216 6.91 20.94 47.78
N GLU A 217 5.74 21.54 47.88
CA GLU A 217 4.47 20.82 47.80
C GLU A 217 4.10 20.51 46.35
N ARG A 218 3.68 19.27 46.10
CA ARG A 218 3.16 18.84 44.80
C ARG A 218 1.78 19.46 44.58
N ILE A 219 1.61 20.11 43.45
CA ILE A 219 0.35 20.79 43.08
C ILE A 219 -0.67 19.80 42.54
N ALA A 220 -0.22 18.87 41.69
CA ALA A 220 -1.08 17.94 40.97
C ALA A 220 -0.33 16.68 40.53
N LEU A 221 -1.06 15.68 40.10
CA LEU A 221 -0.62 14.55 39.29
C LEU A 221 -0.82 14.87 37.81
N LEU A 222 0.23 14.68 37.02
CA LEU A 222 0.20 14.75 35.57
C LEU A 222 0.36 13.34 35.00
N TYR A 223 -0.56 12.94 34.14
CA TYR A 223 -0.46 11.74 33.30
C TYR A 223 -0.09 12.13 31.87
N PHE A 224 0.96 11.51 31.32
CA PHE A 224 1.32 11.64 29.92
C PHE A 224 0.87 10.39 29.15
N ASN A 225 -0.08 10.55 28.22
CA ASN A 225 -0.52 9.47 27.34
C ASN A 225 0.51 9.21 26.23
N LYS A 226 1.66 8.63 26.61
CA LYS A 226 2.79 8.36 25.73
C LYS A 226 2.44 7.41 24.58
N ASP A 227 1.65 6.38 24.86
CA ASP A 227 1.21 5.40 23.86
C ASP A 227 0.26 6.06 22.84
N GLY A 228 -0.63 6.93 23.30
CA GLY A 228 -1.51 7.74 22.45
C GLY A 228 -0.76 8.74 21.59
N TYR A 229 0.23 9.46 22.15
CA TYR A 229 1.09 10.37 21.39
C TYR A 229 1.89 9.63 20.32
N SER A 230 2.48 8.48 20.66
CA SER A 230 3.23 7.65 19.72
C SER A 230 2.35 7.17 18.55
N THR A 231 1.12 6.74 18.86
CA THR A 231 0.13 6.34 17.84
C THR A 231 -0.22 7.52 16.94
N TYR A 232 -0.50 8.68 17.52
CA TYR A 232 -0.79 9.90 16.77
C TYR A 232 0.36 10.30 15.83
N CYS A 233 1.61 10.25 16.29
CA CYS A 233 2.76 10.61 15.46
C CYS A 233 2.91 9.71 14.24
N LYS A 234 2.64 8.41 14.41
CA LYS A 234 2.61 7.45 13.31
C LYS A 234 1.49 7.77 12.32
N GLU A 235 0.26 7.95 12.82
CA GLU A 235 -0.90 8.27 11.96
C GLU A 235 -0.72 9.62 11.23
N TYR A 236 -0.16 10.62 11.91
CA TYR A 236 0.16 11.94 11.34
C TYR A 236 1.13 11.85 10.18
N LYS A 237 2.24 11.12 10.37
CA LYS A 237 3.23 10.87 9.32
C LYS A 237 2.60 10.14 8.13
N GLU A 238 1.88 9.05 8.39
CA GLU A 238 1.20 8.27 7.34
C GLU A 238 0.12 9.06 6.59
N TYR A 239 -0.53 10.04 7.24
CA TYR A 239 -1.50 10.93 6.61
C TYR A 239 -0.82 11.93 5.69
N TRP A 240 0.18 12.66 6.17
CA TRP A 240 0.85 13.70 5.39
C TRP A 240 1.71 13.14 4.24
N GLU A 241 2.37 12.00 4.44
CA GLU A 241 3.01 11.27 3.32
C GLU A 241 1.98 10.85 2.25
N TRP A 242 0.76 10.51 2.67
CA TRP A 242 -0.32 10.24 1.72
C TRP A 242 -0.80 11.52 1.03
N VAL A 243 -0.95 12.64 1.73
CA VAL A 243 -1.31 13.93 1.12
C VAL A 243 -0.27 14.35 0.07
N GLU A 244 1.02 14.19 0.35
CA GLU A 244 2.10 14.52 -0.59
C GLU A 244 2.11 13.62 -1.84
N ARG A 245 1.73 12.34 -1.70
CA ARG A 245 1.83 11.34 -2.77
C ARG A 245 0.49 11.01 -3.44
N ARG A 246 -0.64 11.54 -2.96
CA ARG A 246 -1.96 11.17 -3.50
C ARG A 246 -2.12 11.69 -4.92
N SER A 247 -2.85 10.93 -5.73
CA SER A 247 -3.41 11.44 -6.98
C SER A 247 -4.57 12.37 -6.65
N GLU A 248 -4.45 13.64 -7.02
CA GLU A 248 -5.49 14.65 -6.78
C GLU A 248 -6.76 14.32 -7.56
N GLU A 249 -6.66 13.81 -8.80
CA GLU A 249 -7.80 13.32 -9.58
C GLU A 249 -8.58 12.23 -8.82
N ARG A 250 -7.87 11.26 -8.25
CA ARG A 250 -8.48 10.16 -7.49
C ARG A 250 -9.20 10.67 -6.24
N TYR A 251 -8.58 11.62 -5.54
CA TYR A 251 -9.17 12.27 -4.37
C TYR A 251 -10.44 13.05 -4.73
N GLN A 252 -10.39 13.86 -5.80
CA GLN A 252 -11.54 14.62 -6.28
C GLN A 252 -12.67 13.72 -6.75
N ASN A 253 -12.36 12.62 -7.44
CA ASN A 253 -13.37 11.64 -7.85
C ASN A 253 -14.11 11.05 -6.63
N THR A 254 -13.37 10.67 -5.58
CA THR A 254 -13.96 10.15 -4.34
C THR A 254 -14.86 11.18 -3.64
N LEU A 255 -14.45 12.45 -3.63
CA LEU A 255 -15.28 13.53 -3.12
C LEU A 255 -16.52 13.78 -3.99
N SER A 256 -16.37 13.75 -5.32
CA SER A 256 -17.43 14.14 -6.24
C SER A 256 -18.60 13.15 -6.27
N HIS A 257 -18.33 11.85 -6.14
CA HIS A 257 -19.43 10.86 -6.08
C HIS A 257 -20.05 10.74 -4.67
N GLY A 258 -19.41 11.30 -3.64
CA GLY A 258 -19.97 11.42 -2.28
C GLY A 258 -20.18 10.10 -1.52
N LYS A 259 -19.76 8.95 -2.08
CA LYS A 259 -20.02 7.62 -1.51
C LYS A 259 -19.00 7.17 -0.46
N ASN A 260 -17.98 7.99 -0.18
CA ASN A 260 -17.01 7.75 0.89
C ASN A 260 -16.25 6.41 0.79
N TYR A 261 -15.89 5.96 -0.42
CA TYR A 261 -14.99 4.82 -0.66
C TYR A 261 -14.17 5.04 -1.93
N ASP A 262 -13.04 4.35 -2.09
CA ASP A 262 -12.25 4.42 -3.33
C ASP A 262 -12.87 3.55 -4.44
N ALA A 263 -13.53 4.20 -5.40
CA ALA A 263 -14.19 3.55 -6.54
C ALA A 263 -13.22 2.76 -7.43
N LYS A 264 -11.99 3.23 -7.62
CA LYS A 264 -10.95 2.53 -8.41
C LYS A 264 -10.55 1.21 -7.75
N ASN A 265 -10.31 1.21 -6.44
CA ASN A 265 -10.02 -0.01 -5.70
C ASN A 265 -11.20 -0.99 -5.77
N MET A 266 -12.44 -0.52 -5.63
CA MET A 266 -13.60 -1.41 -5.75
C MET A 266 -13.75 -2.00 -7.15
N MET A 267 -13.57 -1.21 -8.21
CA MET A 267 -13.52 -1.72 -9.58
C MET A 267 -12.44 -2.82 -9.74
N HIS A 268 -11.25 -2.61 -9.17
CA HIS A 268 -10.19 -3.62 -9.19
C HIS A 268 -10.57 -4.90 -8.44
N THR A 269 -11.32 -4.81 -7.33
CA THR A 269 -11.85 -5.98 -6.61
C THR A 269 -12.68 -6.85 -7.56
N PHE A 270 -13.67 -6.29 -8.24
CA PHE A 270 -14.54 -7.04 -9.15
C PHE A 270 -13.76 -7.60 -10.34
N ARG A 271 -12.89 -6.80 -10.95
CA ARG A 271 -12.02 -7.27 -12.04
C ARG A 271 -11.23 -8.52 -11.62
N LEU A 272 -10.61 -8.50 -10.45
CA LEU A 272 -9.81 -9.62 -9.95
C LEU A 272 -10.66 -10.87 -9.66
N LEU A 273 -11.85 -10.71 -9.08
CA LEU A 273 -12.76 -11.82 -8.79
C LEU A 273 -13.29 -12.46 -10.08
N GLU A 274 -13.72 -11.66 -11.05
CA GLU A 274 -14.21 -12.17 -12.34
C GLU A 274 -13.10 -12.87 -13.12
N MET A 275 -11.90 -12.28 -13.18
CA MET A 275 -10.73 -12.93 -13.77
C MET A 275 -10.42 -14.28 -13.11
N ALA A 276 -10.50 -14.37 -11.79
CA ALA A 276 -10.25 -15.62 -11.06
C ALA A 276 -11.30 -16.69 -11.41
N ILE A 277 -12.57 -16.30 -11.49
CA ILE A 277 -13.67 -17.19 -11.91
C ILE A 277 -13.45 -17.70 -13.35
N GLU A 278 -13.08 -16.81 -14.27
CA GLU A 278 -12.78 -17.16 -15.67
C GLU A 278 -11.59 -18.11 -15.78
N ILE A 279 -10.49 -17.85 -15.04
CA ILE A 279 -9.33 -18.74 -15.00
C ILE A 279 -9.75 -20.14 -14.55
N ALA A 280 -10.54 -20.24 -13.49
CA ALA A 280 -11.00 -21.52 -12.98
C ALA A 280 -11.87 -22.31 -13.98
N LYS A 281 -12.75 -21.62 -14.71
CA LYS A 281 -13.71 -22.21 -15.66
C LYS A 281 -13.09 -22.51 -17.02
N GLU A 282 -12.23 -21.63 -17.53
CA GLU A 282 -11.76 -21.63 -18.91
C GLU A 282 -10.28 -22.04 -19.05
N GLY A 283 -9.50 -22.01 -17.97
CA GLY A 283 -8.08 -22.33 -18.01
C GLY A 283 -7.24 -21.30 -18.78
N ARG A 284 -7.69 -20.05 -18.88
CA ARG A 284 -6.98 -18.95 -19.54
C ARG A 284 -7.16 -17.62 -18.79
N VAL A 285 -6.27 -16.66 -19.03
CA VAL A 285 -6.35 -15.32 -18.44
C VAL A 285 -6.90 -14.35 -19.48
N ASN A 286 -8.08 -13.79 -19.24
CA ASN A 286 -8.67 -12.79 -20.12
C ASN A 286 -8.37 -11.38 -19.59
N VAL A 287 -7.36 -10.74 -20.19
CA VAL A 287 -6.99 -9.37 -19.81
C VAL A 287 -8.06 -8.38 -20.27
N ARG A 288 -8.53 -8.46 -21.52
CA ARG A 288 -9.60 -7.57 -21.99
C ARG A 288 -10.92 -7.93 -21.30
N ARG A 289 -11.55 -6.95 -20.64
CA ARG A 289 -12.72 -7.19 -19.78
C ARG A 289 -14.03 -7.05 -20.55
N PRO A 290 -14.83 -8.12 -20.71
CA PRO A 290 -16.14 -8.04 -21.36
C PRO A 290 -17.15 -7.19 -20.56
N GLU A 291 -17.04 -7.17 -19.24
CA GLU A 291 -17.89 -6.45 -18.30
C GLU A 291 -17.47 -4.97 -18.10
N ARG A 292 -16.97 -4.33 -19.17
CA ARG A 292 -16.47 -2.95 -19.16
C ARG A 292 -17.48 -1.96 -18.57
N GLU A 293 -18.74 -2.02 -19.00
CA GLU A 293 -19.79 -1.09 -18.56
C GLU A 293 -20.00 -1.16 -17.05
N PHE A 294 -20.09 -2.37 -16.51
CA PHE A 294 -20.23 -2.60 -15.07
C PHE A 294 -19.03 -2.08 -14.28
N LEU A 295 -17.80 -2.36 -14.73
CA LEU A 295 -16.59 -1.88 -14.06
C LEU A 295 -16.48 -0.35 -14.10
N LEU A 296 -16.89 0.28 -15.20
CA LEU A 296 -16.92 1.74 -15.30
C LEU A 296 -18.02 2.37 -14.45
N ALA A 297 -19.19 1.72 -14.31
CA ALA A 297 -20.25 2.15 -13.39
C ALA A 297 -19.82 2.11 -11.92
N ILE A 298 -19.01 1.12 -11.53
CA ILE A 298 -18.36 1.13 -10.20
C ILE A 298 -17.41 2.32 -10.11
N LYS A 299 -16.56 2.53 -11.12
CA LYS A 299 -15.56 3.61 -11.14
C LYS A 299 -16.18 5.01 -11.12
N SER A 300 -17.39 5.18 -11.69
CA SER A 300 -18.16 6.44 -11.67
C SER A 300 -18.91 6.67 -10.35
N GLY A 301 -18.95 5.67 -9.45
CA GLY A 301 -19.60 5.77 -8.15
C GLY A 301 -21.12 5.59 -8.17
N GLU A 302 -21.64 4.85 -9.16
CA GLU A 302 -23.08 4.56 -9.29
C GLU A 302 -23.62 3.66 -8.18
N TYR A 303 -22.75 2.92 -7.48
CA TYR A 303 -23.10 1.97 -6.44
C TYR A 303 -22.75 2.46 -5.04
N GLU A 304 -23.54 2.03 -4.05
CA GLU A 304 -23.20 2.17 -2.64
C GLU A 304 -22.12 1.17 -2.20
N TYR A 305 -21.32 1.55 -1.20
CA TYR A 305 -20.24 0.69 -0.72
C TYR A 305 -20.77 -0.65 -0.17
N GLU A 306 -21.82 -0.59 0.64
CA GLU A 306 -22.45 -1.78 1.24
C GLU A 306 -23.07 -2.70 0.19
N GLU A 307 -23.52 -2.15 -0.94
CA GLU A 307 -24.00 -2.94 -2.07
C GLU A 307 -22.85 -3.69 -2.74
N LEU A 308 -21.76 -2.99 -3.04
CA LEU A 308 -20.56 -3.60 -3.62
C LEU A 308 -19.94 -4.67 -2.73
N LEU A 309 -20.01 -4.53 -1.41
CA LEU A 309 -19.55 -5.58 -0.49
C LEU A 309 -20.39 -6.85 -0.62
N ARG A 310 -21.72 -6.74 -0.63
CA ARG A 310 -22.61 -7.91 -0.82
C ARG A 310 -22.36 -8.59 -2.16
N MET A 311 -22.18 -7.80 -3.23
CA MET A 311 -21.87 -8.34 -4.56
C MET A 311 -20.50 -9.03 -4.60
N ALA A 312 -19.49 -8.46 -3.94
CA ALA A 312 -18.15 -9.06 -3.85
C ALA A 312 -18.16 -10.38 -3.05
N GLU A 313 -18.96 -10.48 -1.98
CA GLU A 313 -19.14 -11.73 -1.21
C GLU A 313 -19.75 -12.83 -2.08
N VAL A 314 -20.78 -12.51 -2.87
CA VAL A 314 -21.38 -13.47 -3.82
C VAL A 314 -20.33 -13.95 -4.83
N LYS A 315 -19.53 -13.03 -5.38
CA LYS A 315 -18.46 -13.36 -6.34
C LYS A 315 -17.33 -14.18 -5.71
N GLN A 316 -17.02 -13.94 -4.44
CA GLN A 316 -16.04 -14.76 -3.71
C GLN A 316 -16.51 -16.20 -3.57
N VAL A 317 -17.79 -16.42 -3.23
CA VAL A 317 -18.39 -17.76 -3.17
C VAL A 317 -18.40 -18.42 -4.56
N GLU A 318 -18.75 -17.67 -5.61
CA GLU A 318 -18.70 -18.17 -6.99
C GLU A 318 -17.26 -18.61 -7.38
N MET A 319 -16.26 -17.80 -7.04
CA MET A 319 -14.85 -18.10 -7.27
C MET A 319 -14.44 -19.40 -6.54
N GLU A 320 -14.79 -19.55 -5.27
CA GLU A 320 -14.49 -20.77 -4.52
C GLU A 320 -15.11 -22.02 -5.15
N GLN A 321 -16.37 -21.94 -5.59
CA GLN A 321 -17.06 -23.03 -6.30
C GLN A 321 -16.44 -23.35 -7.66
N ALA A 322 -16.03 -22.33 -8.41
CA ALA A 322 -15.38 -22.49 -9.71
C ALA A 322 -14.04 -23.22 -9.57
N PHE A 323 -13.20 -22.85 -8.59
CA PHE A 323 -11.93 -23.53 -8.35
C PHE A 323 -12.10 -24.94 -7.77
N ALA A 324 -13.16 -25.18 -6.98
CA ALA A 324 -13.47 -26.52 -6.48
C ALA A 324 -13.79 -27.52 -7.61
N SER A 325 -14.41 -27.06 -8.70
CA SER A 325 -14.74 -27.87 -9.87
C SER A 325 -13.72 -27.78 -11.01
N SER A 326 -12.67 -26.97 -10.87
CA SER A 326 -11.66 -26.75 -11.91
C SER A 326 -10.75 -27.95 -12.14
N ILE A 327 -10.38 -28.16 -13.41
CA ILE A 327 -9.40 -29.17 -13.85
C ILE A 327 -7.94 -28.71 -13.75
N LEU A 328 -7.70 -27.45 -13.36
CA LEU A 328 -6.36 -26.91 -13.18
C LEU A 328 -5.58 -27.71 -12.12
N PRO A 329 -4.25 -27.85 -12.27
CA PRO A 329 -3.43 -28.46 -11.23
C PRO A 329 -3.49 -27.65 -9.93
N GLU A 330 -3.22 -28.28 -8.78
CA GLU A 330 -3.21 -27.58 -7.49
C GLU A 330 -2.14 -26.48 -7.43
N LEU A 331 -0.94 -26.77 -7.95
CA LEU A 331 0.20 -25.87 -8.00
C LEU A 331 0.91 -25.94 -9.36
N PRO A 332 1.66 -24.89 -9.77
CA PRO A 332 2.47 -24.94 -10.98
C PRO A 332 3.68 -25.88 -10.81
N ASP A 333 4.11 -26.52 -11.91
CA ASP A 333 5.29 -27.39 -11.91
C ASP A 333 6.58 -26.55 -11.88
N VAL A 334 7.11 -26.33 -10.67
CA VAL A 334 8.28 -25.48 -10.44
C VAL A 334 9.54 -26.03 -11.12
N GLU A 335 9.70 -27.35 -11.21
CA GLU A 335 10.88 -27.94 -11.85
C GLU A 335 10.85 -27.68 -13.37
N ARG A 336 9.70 -27.90 -14.00
CA ARG A 336 9.49 -27.60 -15.42
C ARG A 336 9.68 -26.11 -15.71
N ILE A 337 9.14 -25.24 -14.86
CA ILE A 337 9.27 -23.79 -14.99
C ILE A 337 10.75 -23.36 -14.88
N ASN A 338 11.48 -23.90 -13.91
CA ASN A 338 12.91 -23.62 -13.74
C ASN A 338 13.73 -24.05 -14.96
N ARG A 339 13.44 -25.24 -15.50
CA ARG A 339 14.11 -25.76 -16.70
C ARG A 339 13.86 -24.87 -17.92
N LEU A 340 12.61 -24.46 -18.14
CA LEU A 340 12.24 -23.53 -19.21
C LEU A 340 13.01 -22.21 -19.11
N ALA A 341 13.11 -21.64 -17.91
CA ALA A 341 13.84 -20.38 -17.71
C ALA A 341 15.33 -20.51 -17.98
N PHE A 342 15.94 -21.63 -17.57
CA PHE A 342 17.34 -21.95 -17.88
C PHE A 342 17.56 -22.06 -19.39
N GLU A 343 16.76 -22.88 -20.09
CA GLU A 343 16.88 -23.10 -21.54
C GLU A 343 16.66 -21.83 -22.36
N LEU A 344 15.71 -20.98 -21.95
CA LEU A 344 15.50 -19.68 -22.58
C LEU A 344 16.71 -18.78 -22.41
N ARG A 345 17.22 -18.66 -21.18
CA ARG A 345 18.37 -17.81 -20.87
C ARG A 345 19.62 -18.23 -21.61
N GLU A 346 19.93 -19.53 -21.63
CA GLU A 346 21.07 -20.07 -22.38
C GLU A 346 20.99 -19.71 -23.87
N ARG A 347 19.80 -19.81 -24.48
CA ARG A 347 19.61 -19.42 -25.89
C ARG A 347 19.75 -17.93 -26.12
N PHE A 348 19.29 -17.10 -25.19
CA PHE A 348 19.53 -15.65 -25.29
C PHE A 348 21.03 -15.33 -25.22
N TYR A 349 21.78 -15.97 -24.31
CA TYR A 349 23.22 -15.75 -24.18
C TYR A 349 24.04 -16.37 -25.31
N ALA A 350 23.54 -17.40 -26.00
CA ALA A 350 24.19 -17.96 -27.16
C ALA A 350 24.08 -17.08 -28.43
N ARG A 351 23.13 -16.13 -28.45
CA ARG A 351 22.89 -15.23 -29.59
C ARG A 351 23.58 -13.87 -29.49
N LYS A 352 24.08 -13.48 -28.31
CA LYS A 352 24.75 -12.19 -28.09
C LYS A 352 26.26 -12.32 -28.14
#